data_AF-A0A0D2RCL7-F1
#
_entry.id   AF-A0A0D2RCL7-F1
#
_cell.length_a   1.000
_cell.length_b   1.000
_cell.length_c   1.000
_cell.angle_alpha   90.00
_cell.angle_beta   90.00
_cell.angle_gamma   90.00
#
_symmetry.space_group_name_H-M   'P 1'
#
loop_
_entity.id
_entity.type
_entity.pdbx_description
1 polymer ?
#
loop_
_entity_poly.entity_id
_entity_poly.type
_entity_poly.pdbx_seq_one_letter_code
_entity_poly.pdbx_strand_id
1 'polypeptide(L)'
;MIIMQSVKYYLSEHPSIVNFRWSNTQTFGSTWSFLFSSISVYVLAATTLHSFLSHILPKRRGVPLGPIPAIHSICISLISAVIFIGILLSSVADIRDTRWFWRRTKTITTPFQWFLCFPLGTRASGRVFFWSYIFYLSRFLHLLRTFFIILRRRKLTFFHLFNQSILLFMSFLWLEFCQSFQVLAILLSTLLYSVVYGYRFWTEIGLPTACFSFVVNCQVVLLGCNLVCHFGVLFLHFVKGGCNGMGAWGFNSVLNAVILCLFLDFYFKKHLKKGKVGNNSGQAVGSSSARYRRRSVSELKSE
;
A
#
# COMPACT_ATOMS: atom_id res chain seq x y z
N MET A 1 -18.79 21.63 14.71
CA MET A 1 -18.42 20.92 15.95
C MET A 1 -19.06 19.53 16.06
N ILE A 2 -20.38 19.41 15.82
CA ILE A 2 -21.15 18.15 15.91
C ILE A 2 -20.66 17.06 14.92
N ILE A 3 -20.37 17.41 13.67
CA ILE A 3 -19.87 16.45 12.67
C ILE A 3 -18.51 15.88 13.10
N MET A 4 -17.60 16.74 13.59
CA MET A 4 -16.27 16.30 14.02
C MET A 4 -16.32 15.40 15.26
N GLN A 5 -17.25 15.66 16.18
CA GLN A 5 -17.50 14.78 17.34
C GLN A 5 -18.10 13.44 16.92
N SER A 6 -19.05 13.45 15.99
CA SER A 6 -19.67 12.23 15.45
C SER A 6 -18.65 11.37 14.71
N VAL A 7 -17.81 12.00 13.86
CA VAL A 7 -16.71 11.33 13.16
C VAL A 7 -15.71 10.73 14.14
N LYS A 8 -15.34 11.46 15.20
CA LYS A 8 -14.45 10.95 16.25
C LYS A 8 -15.08 9.76 16.98
N TYR A 9 -16.37 9.81 17.28
CA TYR A 9 -17.08 8.73 17.93
C TYR A 9 -17.06 7.46 17.06
N TYR A 10 -17.55 7.54 15.82
CA TYR A 10 -17.63 6.39 14.93
C TYR A 10 -16.27 5.83 14.52
N LEU A 11 -15.24 6.67 14.40
CA LEU A 11 -13.92 6.23 13.93
C LEU A 11 -12.94 5.87 15.04
N SER A 12 -13.16 6.28 16.29
CA SER A 12 -12.20 6.01 17.37
C SER A 12 -12.81 5.52 18.68
N GLU A 13 -14.05 5.89 19.01
CA GLU A 13 -14.64 5.62 20.33
C GLU A 13 -15.74 4.54 20.29
N HIS A 14 -16.14 4.09 19.10
CA HIS A 14 -17.14 3.05 18.94
C HIS A 14 -16.70 1.74 19.65
N PRO A 15 -17.58 1.07 20.42
CA PRO A 15 -17.19 -0.05 21.27
C PRO A 15 -16.58 -1.24 20.52
N SER A 16 -16.97 -1.46 19.26
CA SER A 16 -16.35 -2.50 18.41
C SER A 16 -14.90 -2.17 18.00
N ILE A 17 -14.53 -0.88 18.00
CA ILE A 17 -13.17 -0.41 17.67
C ILE A 17 -12.29 -0.46 18.92
N VAL A 18 -12.82 -0.02 20.06
CA VAL A 18 -12.09 0.01 21.33
C VAL A 18 -11.82 -1.41 21.85
N ASN A 19 -12.82 -2.29 21.79
CA ASN A 19 -12.70 -3.68 22.27
C ASN A 19 -12.14 -4.64 21.21
N PHE A 20 -11.65 -4.13 20.08
CA PHE A 20 -11.07 -4.96 19.04
C PHE A 20 -9.83 -5.70 19.56
N ARG A 21 -9.76 -6.99 19.25
CA ARG A 21 -8.62 -7.84 19.56
C ARG A 21 -8.32 -8.73 18.38
N TRP A 22 -7.09 -8.65 17.89
CA TRP A 22 -6.57 -9.60 16.92
C TRP A 22 -6.46 -10.98 17.59
N SER A 23 -7.17 -11.96 17.05
CA SER A 23 -7.21 -13.33 17.57
C SER A 23 -7.55 -14.31 16.47
N ASN A 24 -6.76 -15.38 16.38
CA ASN A 24 -6.92 -16.48 15.41
C ASN A 24 -8.33 -17.12 15.43
N THR A 25 -9.05 -16.99 16.54
CA THR A 25 -10.38 -17.59 16.74
C THR A 25 -11.55 -16.64 16.47
N GLN A 26 -11.35 -15.33 16.58
CA GLN A 26 -12.44 -14.34 16.53
C GLN A 26 -12.37 -13.46 15.28
N THR A 27 -11.17 -13.20 14.75
CA THR A 27 -10.99 -12.30 13.61
C THR A 27 -10.91 -13.06 12.30
N PHE A 28 -11.77 -12.70 11.34
CA PHE A 28 -11.76 -13.30 10.02
C PHE A 28 -10.41 -13.09 9.32
N GLY A 29 -9.87 -14.15 8.73
CA GLY A 29 -8.62 -14.09 7.97
C GLY A 29 -7.35 -13.84 8.78
N SER A 30 -7.39 -14.12 10.08
CA SER A 30 -6.25 -14.00 11.00
C SER A 30 -5.35 -15.24 11.06
N THR A 31 -5.74 -16.35 10.43
CA THR A 31 -4.92 -17.56 10.41
C THR A 31 -3.86 -17.52 9.31
N TRP A 32 -2.69 -18.09 9.60
CA TRP A 32 -1.64 -18.29 8.62
C TRP A 32 -2.09 -19.12 7.42
N SER A 33 -2.93 -20.14 7.65
CA SER A 33 -3.51 -20.95 6.58
C SER A 33 -4.38 -20.13 5.63
N PHE A 34 -5.19 -19.20 6.16
CA PHE A 34 -5.99 -18.29 5.35
C PHE A 34 -5.10 -17.36 4.51
N LEU A 35 -4.05 -16.81 5.10
CA LEU A 35 -3.12 -15.93 4.38
C LEU A 35 -2.47 -16.65 3.19
N PHE A 36 -1.82 -17.79 3.42
CA PHE A 36 -1.15 -18.53 2.35
C PHE A 36 -2.16 -19.03 1.31
N SER A 37 -3.32 -19.54 1.74
CA SER A 37 -4.38 -19.95 0.82
C SER A 37 -4.86 -18.79 -0.04
N SER A 38 -5.05 -17.60 0.54
CA SER A 38 -5.51 -16.42 -0.20
C SER A 38 -4.47 -15.93 -1.23
N ILE A 39 -3.17 -15.97 -0.89
CA ILE A 39 -2.08 -15.62 -1.80
C ILE A 39 -2.01 -16.66 -2.93
N SER A 40 -2.09 -17.96 -2.62
CA SER A 40 -2.09 -19.02 -3.62
C SER A 40 -3.28 -18.92 -4.56
N VAL A 41 -4.49 -18.71 -4.02
CA VAL A 41 -5.71 -18.51 -4.83
C VAL A 41 -5.57 -17.27 -5.70
N TYR A 42 -5.04 -16.16 -5.17
CA TYR A 42 -4.79 -14.95 -5.96
C TYR A 42 -3.85 -15.19 -7.14
N VAL A 43 -2.70 -15.83 -6.90
CA VAL A 43 -1.70 -16.11 -7.95
C VAL A 43 -2.27 -17.09 -8.97
N LEU A 44 -2.93 -18.16 -8.54
CA LEU A 44 -3.57 -19.13 -9.42
C LEU A 44 -4.67 -18.48 -10.25
N ALA A 45 -5.57 -17.71 -9.64
CA ALA A 45 -6.64 -17.01 -10.36
C ALA A 45 -6.09 -15.98 -11.36
N ALA A 46 -5.04 -15.23 -10.99
CA ALA A 46 -4.45 -14.24 -11.90
C ALA A 46 -3.73 -14.89 -13.09
N THR A 47 -2.97 -15.96 -12.85
CA THR A 47 -2.24 -16.69 -13.90
C THR A 47 -3.19 -17.46 -14.82
N THR A 48 -4.17 -18.17 -14.26
CA THR A 48 -5.22 -18.87 -15.05
C THR A 48 -6.01 -17.90 -15.90
N LEU A 49 -6.46 -16.77 -15.34
CA LEU A 49 -7.17 -15.74 -16.10
C LEU A 49 -6.30 -15.17 -17.24
N HIS A 50 -5.02 -14.91 -16.97
CA HIS A 50 -4.10 -14.42 -17.99
C HIS A 50 -3.91 -15.44 -19.12
N SER A 51 -3.67 -16.71 -18.79
CA SER A 51 -3.52 -17.79 -19.77
C SER A 51 -4.79 -18.00 -20.58
N PHE A 52 -5.96 -18.05 -19.92
CA PHE A 52 -7.27 -18.18 -20.56
C PHE A 52 -7.52 -17.06 -21.59
N LEU A 53 -7.30 -15.80 -21.20
CA LEU A 53 -7.47 -14.65 -22.09
C LEU A 53 -6.43 -14.58 -23.21
N SER A 54 -5.25 -15.15 -22.99
CA SER A 54 -4.19 -15.25 -24.00
C SER A 54 -4.52 -16.30 -25.06
N HIS A 55 -5.11 -17.43 -24.65
CA HIS A 55 -5.45 -18.55 -25.53
C HIS A 55 -6.76 -18.36 -26.29
N ILE A 56 -7.81 -17.82 -25.67
CA ILE A 56 -9.17 -17.86 -26.25
C ILE A 56 -9.47 -16.63 -27.09
N LEU A 57 -8.99 -15.46 -26.69
CA LEU A 57 -9.33 -14.22 -27.39
C LEU A 57 -8.21 -13.78 -28.34
N PRO A 58 -8.52 -13.32 -29.57
CA PRO A 58 -7.51 -12.77 -30.46
C PRO A 58 -6.76 -11.59 -29.83
N LYS A 59 -5.45 -11.49 -30.10
CA LYS A 59 -4.44 -10.59 -29.46
C LYS A 59 -4.78 -9.09 -29.42
N ARG A 60 -5.90 -8.62 -29.98
CA ARG A 60 -6.18 -7.19 -30.22
C ARG A 60 -7.42 -6.60 -29.55
N ARG A 61 -8.26 -7.37 -28.85
CA ARG A 61 -9.48 -6.83 -28.19
C ARG A 61 -9.41 -6.93 -26.67
N GLY A 62 -9.07 -5.83 -25.98
CA GLY A 62 -9.25 -5.75 -24.54
C GLY A 62 -10.74 -5.82 -24.18
N VAL A 63 -11.07 -6.36 -23.01
CA VAL A 63 -12.47 -6.41 -22.56
C VAL A 63 -12.88 -5.00 -22.12
N PRO A 64 -13.94 -4.40 -22.70
CA PRO A 64 -14.43 -3.11 -22.26
C PRO A 64 -15.09 -3.26 -20.89
N LEU A 65 -14.35 -2.98 -19.82
CA LEU A 65 -14.83 -3.05 -18.43
C LEU A 65 -15.76 -1.88 -18.04
N GLY A 66 -16.12 -1.00 -18.98
CA GLY A 66 -16.97 0.15 -18.72
C GLY A 66 -16.48 1.00 -17.52
N PRO A 67 -17.40 1.51 -16.67
CA PRO A 67 -17.07 2.35 -15.52
C PRO A 67 -16.54 1.57 -14.30
N ILE A 68 -16.47 0.24 -14.35
CA ILE A 68 -16.11 -0.61 -13.20
C ILE A 68 -14.75 -0.20 -12.58
N PRO A 69 -13.67 0.04 -13.36
CA PRO A 69 -12.38 0.42 -12.78
C PRO A 69 -12.38 1.85 -12.18
N ALA A 70 -13.26 2.73 -12.65
CA ALA A 70 -13.44 4.06 -12.09
C ALA A 70 -14.14 3.97 -10.72
N ILE A 71 -15.24 3.21 -10.63
CA ILE A 71 -15.95 2.94 -9.37
C ILE A 71 -15.00 2.30 -8.35
N HIS A 72 -14.23 1.31 -8.77
CA HIS A 72 -13.24 0.68 -7.91
C HIS A 72 -12.18 1.67 -7.40
N SER A 73 -11.70 2.58 -8.25
CA SER A 73 -10.70 3.58 -7.87
C SER A 73 -11.23 4.58 -6.84
N ILE A 74 -12.48 5.05 -6.99
CA ILE A 74 -13.10 5.92 -5.97
C ILE A 74 -13.36 5.16 -4.67
N CYS A 75 -13.82 3.90 -4.72
CA CYS A 75 -14.00 3.08 -3.53
C CYS A 75 -12.68 2.91 -2.74
N ILE A 76 -11.58 2.57 -3.42
CA ILE A 76 -10.27 2.46 -2.78
C ILE A 76 -9.82 3.81 -2.21
N SER A 77 -10.04 4.91 -2.93
CA SER A 77 -9.66 6.25 -2.46
C SER A 77 -10.38 6.61 -1.17
N LEU A 78 -11.70 6.40 -1.12
CA LEU A 78 -12.55 6.68 0.05
C LEU A 78 -12.18 5.79 1.23
N ILE A 79 -12.03 4.48 1.01
CA ILE A 79 -11.62 3.55 2.06
C ILE A 79 -10.25 3.94 2.63
N SER A 80 -9.30 4.32 1.75
CA SER A 80 -7.97 4.76 2.18
C SER A 80 -8.03 6.05 3.01
N ALA A 81 -8.87 7.02 2.60
CA ALA A 81 -9.07 8.24 3.37
C ALA A 81 -9.71 7.97 4.74
N VAL A 82 -10.69 7.07 4.81
CA VAL A 82 -11.33 6.66 6.07
C VAL A 82 -10.33 5.96 7.00
N ILE A 83 -9.50 5.05 6.49
CA ILE A 83 -8.45 4.40 7.27
C ILE A 83 -7.42 5.43 7.76
N PHE A 84 -7.00 6.36 6.90
CA PHE A 84 -6.06 7.41 7.28
C PHE A 84 -6.57 8.24 8.46
N ILE A 85 -7.82 8.75 8.36
CA ILE A 85 -8.46 9.52 9.42
C ILE A 85 -8.65 8.66 10.67
N GLY A 86 -9.10 7.42 10.51
CA GLY A 86 -9.33 6.47 11.59
C GLY A 86 -8.07 6.18 12.41
N ILE A 87 -6.94 5.89 11.74
CA ILE A 87 -5.65 5.69 12.41
C ILE A 87 -5.14 6.97 13.04
N LEU A 88 -5.28 8.11 12.37
CA LEU A 88 -4.83 9.39 12.91
C LEU A 88 -5.59 9.75 14.20
N LEU A 89 -6.91 9.61 14.21
CA LEU A 89 -7.72 9.86 15.41
C LEU A 89 -7.45 8.83 16.51
N SER A 90 -7.33 7.55 16.15
CA SER A 90 -7.06 6.47 17.10
C SER A 90 -5.68 6.62 17.75
N SER A 91 -4.65 6.98 16.97
CA SER A 91 -3.31 7.22 17.48
C SER A 91 -3.25 8.45 18.39
N VAL A 92 -3.92 9.55 18.02
CA VAL A 92 -4.01 10.74 18.88
C VAL A 92 -4.71 10.41 20.21
N ALA A 93 -5.75 9.58 20.18
CA ALA A 93 -6.45 9.13 21.39
C ALA A 93 -5.55 8.21 22.24
N ASP A 94 -4.89 7.22 21.64
CA ASP A 94 -3.98 6.31 22.35
C ASP A 94 -2.77 7.06 22.95
N ILE A 95 -2.21 8.05 22.24
CA ILE A 95 -1.12 8.90 22.75
C ILE A 95 -1.60 9.76 23.93
N ARG A 96 -2.84 10.27 23.89
CA ARG A 96 -3.42 11.05 24.99
C ARG A 96 -3.59 10.18 26.24
N ASP A 97 -4.12 8.98 26.09
CA ASP A 97 -4.44 8.09 27.20
C ASP A 97 -3.16 7.49 27.82
N THR A 98 -2.15 7.19 26.99
CA THR A 98 -0.86 6.64 27.45
C THR A 98 0.15 7.69 27.89
N ARG A 99 -0.16 8.99 27.75
CA ARG A 99 0.74 10.11 28.12
C ARG A 99 1.22 10.06 29.56
N TRP A 100 0.36 9.64 30.49
CA TRP A 100 0.73 9.50 31.90
C TRP A 100 1.76 8.39 32.13
N PHE A 101 1.67 7.28 31.37
CA PHE A 101 2.61 6.17 31.42
C PHE A 101 3.99 6.57 30.88
N TRP A 102 4.06 7.37 29.80
CA TRP A 102 5.31 7.83 29.20
C TRP A 102 6.13 8.72 30.15
N ARG A 103 5.44 9.56 30.93
CA ARG A 103 6.07 10.44 31.91
C ARG A 103 6.82 9.65 32.98
N ARG A 104 6.39 8.41 33.26
CA ARG A 104 6.96 7.52 34.28
C ARG A 104 8.12 6.68 33.73
N THR A 105 8.08 6.24 32.47
CA THR A 105 9.08 5.31 31.91
C THR A 105 10.30 5.98 31.24
N LYS A 106 10.31 7.31 31.04
CA LYS A 106 11.43 8.10 30.44
C LYS A 106 11.95 7.61 29.07
N THR A 107 11.38 6.55 28.50
CA THR A 107 11.80 5.95 27.23
C THR A 107 11.17 6.63 26.01
N ILE A 108 10.01 7.28 26.12
CA ILE A 108 9.33 7.95 24.99
C ILE A 108 9.16 9.43 25.31
N THR A 109 9.86 10.29 24.57
CA THR A 109 9.92 11.74 24.83
C THR A 109 9.08 12.56 23.85
N THR A 110 8.78 12.03 22.65
CA THR A 110 7.98 12.74 21.64
C THR A 110 6.88 11.85 21.03
N PRO A 111 5.73 12.43 20.61
CA PRO A 111 4.66 11.69 19.94
C PRO A 111 5.13 10.90 18.70
N PHE A 112 6.09 11.47 17.96
CA PHE A 112 6.72 10.82 16.81
C PHE A 112 7.48 9.53 17.17
N GLN A 113 8.10 9.46 18.35
CA GLN A 113 8.81 8.25 18.78
C GLN A 113 7.86 7.08 19.02
N TRP A 114 6.62 7.34 19.46
CA TRP A 114 5.62 6.29 19.63
C TRP A 114 5.11 5.71 18.31
N PHE A 115 5.00 6.54 17.26
CA PHE A 115 4.72 6.05 15.91
C PHE A 115 5.83 5.13 15.37
N LEU A 116 7.07 5.29 15.86
CA LEU A 116 8.24 4.54 15.41
C LEU A 116 8.51 3.29 16.27
N CYS A 117 8.24 3.33 17.57
CA CYS A 117 8.60 2.27 18.51
C CYS A 117 7.46 2.03 19.50
N PHE A 118 6.85 0.83 19.43
CA PHE A 118 5.90 0.38 20.44
C PHE A 118 6.63 -0.19 21.66
N PRO A 119 6.12 0.05 22.89
CA PRO A 119 6.68 -0.56 24.08
C PRO A 119 6.56 -2.09 24.03
N LEU A 120 7.54 -2.77 24.62
CA LEU A 120 7.59 -4.23 24.69
C LEU A 120 6.35 -4.78 25.43
N GLY A 121 5.78 -5.87 24.93
CA GLY A 121 4.58 -6.49 25.51
C GLY A 121 3.25 -5.84 25.11
N THR A 122 3.24 -4.97 24.09
CA THR A 122 1.99 -4.43 23.53
C THR A 122 1.13 -5.57 23.00
N ARG A 123 -0.08 -5.71 23.53
CA ARG A 123 -1.07 -6.68 23.05
C ARG A 123 -1.70 -6.16 21.76
N ALA A 124 -1.99 -7.06 20.81
CA ALA A 124 -2.66 -6.78 19.53
C ALA A 124 -4.14 -6.37 19.69
N SER A 125 -4.42 -5.41 20.55
CA SER A 125 -5.76 -4.99 20.94
C SER A 125 -5.85 -3.48 21.04
N GLY A 126 -7.00 -2.94 20.63
CA GLY A 126 -7.29 -1.52 20.69
C GLY A 126 -7.49 -0.88 19.32
N ARG A 127 -7.71 0.43 19.37
CA ARG A 127 -8.23 1.25 18.26
C ARG A 127 -7.33 1.22 17.04
N VAL A 128 -6.01 1.30 17.25
CA VAL A 128 -5.02 1.29 16.15
C VAL A 128 -4.94 -0.06 15.45
N PHE A 129 -5.11 -1.16 16.19
CA PHE A 129 -5.12 -2.52 15.61
C PHE A 129 -6.39 -2.78 14.80
N PHE A 130 -7.54 -2.24 15.21
CA PHE A 130 -8.77 -2.29 14.42
C PHE A 130 -8.55 -1.68 13.04
N TRP A 131 -8.03 -0.46 12.96
CA TRP A 131 -7.80 0.20 11.67
C TRP A 131 -6.71 -0.45 10.84
N SER A 132 -5.71 -1.04 11.51
CA SER A 132 -4.71 -1.86 10.83
C SER A 132 -5.31 -3.13 10.23
N TYR A 133 -6.31 -3.72 10.88
CA TYR A 133 -7.08 -4.83 10.33
C TYR A 133 -7.94 -4.39 9.14
N ILE A 134 -8.59 -3.23 9.20
CA ILE A 134 -9.30 -2.66 8.04
C ILE A 134 -8.31 -2.39 6.89
N PHE A 135 -7.09 -1.93 7.18
CA PHE A 135 -6.04 -1.81 6.17
C PHE A 135 -5.63 -3.16 5.58
N TYR A 136 -5.47 -4.20 6.39
CA TYR A 136 -5.24 -5.56 5.89
C TYR A 136 -6.39 -6.02 4.98
N LEU A 137 -7.65 -5.77 5.36
CA LEU A 137 -8.79 -6.11 4.52
C LEU A 137 -8.82 -5.32 3.20
N SER A 138 -8.45 -4.05 3.24
CA SER A 138 -8.37 -3.22 2.02
C SER A 138 -7.32 -3.72 1.03
N ARG A 139 -6.29 -4.45 1.48
CA ARG A 139 -5.32 -5.11 0.58
C ARG A 139 -5.99 -6.09 -0.37
N PHE A 140 -7.04 -6.80 0.04
CA PHE A 140 -7.78 -7.69 -0.85
C PHE A 140 -8.49 -6.91 -1.97
N LEU A 141 -9.00 -5.71 -1.67
CA LEU A 141 -9.54 -4.82 -2.71
C LEU A 141 -8.44 -4.35 -3.66
N HIS A 142 -7.23 -4.08 -3.17
CA HIS A 142 -6.09 -3.77 -4.04
C HIS A 142 -5.71 -4.93 -4.97
N LEU A 143 -5.91 -6.20 -4.57
CA LEU A 143 -5.69 -7.36 -5.43
C LEU A 143 -6.65 -7.39 -6.63
N LEU A 144 -7.90 -6.93 -6.46
CA LEU A 144 -8.90 -6.87 -7.54
C LEU A 144 -8.40 -6.05 -8.74
N ARG A 145 -7.56 -5.04 -8.48
CA ARG A 145 -6.93 -4.24 -9.51
C ARG A 145 -6.12 -5.05 -10.51
N THR A 146 -5.43 -6.09 -10.05
CA THR A 146 -4.64 -6.96 -10.93
C THR A 146 -5.54 -7.63 -11.96
N PHE A 147 -6.72 -8.10 -11.54
CA PHE A 147 -7.70 -8.69 -12.45
C PHE A 147 -8.21 -7.67 -13.48
N PHE A 148 -8.49 -6.42 -13.09
CA PHE A 148 -8.85 -5.37 -14.04
C PHE A 148 -7.73 -5.07 -15.05
N ILE A 149 -6.47 -5.08 -14.61
CA ILE A 149 -5.31 -4.90 -15.51
C ILE A 149 -5.21 -6.05 -16.51
N ILE A 150 -5.36 -7.30 -16.04
CA ILE A 150 -5.35 -8.50 -16.87
C ILE A 150 -6.50 -8.44 -17.90
N LEU A 151 -7.73 -8.12 -17.48
CA LEU A 151 -8.90 -8.04 -18.36
C LEU A 151 -8.80 -6.91 -19.40
N ARG A 152 -8.33 -5.73 -18.99
CA ARG A 152 -8.25 -4.54 -19.86
C ARG A 152 -7.06 -4.60 -20.83
N ARG A 153 -5.89 -5.02 -20.34
CA ARG A 153 -4.61 -4.88 -21.06
C ARG A 153 -3.94 -6.21 -21.40
N ARG A 154 -4.41 -7.33 -20.83
CA ARG A 154 -3.79 -8.66 -20.97
C ARG A 154 -2.30 -8.66 -20.68
N LYS A 155 -1.90 -7.89 -19.67
CA LYS A 155 -0.52 -7.84 -19.19
C LYS A 155 -0.49 -8.29 -17.75
N LEU A 156 0.38 -9.26 -17.49
CA LEU A 156 0.66 -9.74 -16.16
C LEU A 156 2.17 -9.66 -15.98
N THR A 157 2.62 -8.71 -15.17
CA THR A 157 4.04 -8.58 -14.83
C THR A 157 4.28 -9.32 -13.53
N PHE A 158 5.31 -10.17 -13.49
CA PHE A 158 5.73 -10.87 -12.27
C PHE A 158 5.94 -9.89 -11.10
N PHE A 159 6.62 -8.76 -11.35
CA PHE A 159 6.82 -7.71 -10.36
C PHE A 159 5.51 -7.22 -9.72
N HIS A 160 4.46 -7.04 -10.51
CA HIS A 160 3.18 -6.57 -10.00
C HIS A 160 2.53 -7.61 -9.07
N LEU A 161 2.49 -8.87 -9.48
CA LEU A 161 1.96 -9.97 -8.66
C LEU A 161 2.74 -10.14 -7.37
N PHE A 162 4.07 -10.17 -7.47
CA PHE A 162 4.97 -10.33 -6.35
C PHE A 162 4.83 -9.20 -5.34
N ASN A 163 4.82 -7.95 -5.82
CA ASN A 163 4.65 -6.77 -4.97
C ASN A 163 3.29 -6.78 -4.24
N GLN A 164 2.19 -7.08 -4.94
CA GLN A 164 0.87 -7.14 -4.30
C GLN A 164 0.78 -8.26 -3.25
N SER A 165 1.37 -9.42 -3.54
CA SER A 165 1.40 -10.57 -2.61
C SER A 165 2.24 -10.26 -1.37
N ILE A 166 3.44 -9.70 -1.54
CA ILE A 166 4.29 -9.28 -0.42
C ILE A 166 3.56 -8.26 0.43
N LEU A 167 2.98 -7.22 -0.15
CA LEU A 167 2.32 -6.18 0.62
C LEU A 167 1.11 -6.70 1.43
N LEU A 168 0.41 -7.73 0.94
CA LEU A 168 -0.60 -8.45 1.73
C LEU A 168 0.05 -9.19 2.90
N PHE A 169 1.13 -9.94 2.64
CA PHE A 169 1.90 -10.65 3.66
C PHE A 169 2.45 -9.71 4.74
N MET A 170 2.98 -8.54 4.37
CA MET A 170 3.48 -7.53 5.31
C MET A 170 2.40 -7.06 6.24
N SER A 171 1.22 -6.78 5.70
CA SER A 171 0.08 -6.26 6.45
C SER A 171 -0.42 -7.27 7.48
N PHE A 172 -0.32 -8.57 7.17
CA PHE A 172 -0.58 -9.64 8.12
C PHE A 172 0.49 -9.70 9.23
N LEU A 173 1.78 -9.69 8.86
CA LEU A 173 2.87 -9.73 9.83
C LEU A 173 2.84 -8.54 10.80
N TRP A 174 2.41 -7.37 10.32
CA TRP A 174 2.20 -6.19 11.15
C TRP A 174 1.23 -6.48 12.31
N LEU A 175 0.07 -7.08 12.01
CA LEU A 175 -0.94 -7.44 13.00
C LEU A 175 -0.48 -8.57 13.93
N GLU A 176 0.12 -9.63 13.37
CA GLU A 176 0.52 -10.82 14.13
C GLU A 176 1.61 -10.52 15.16
N PHE A 177 2.63 -9.75 14.76
CA PHE A 177 3.78 -9.44 15.62
C PHE A 177 3.71 -8.06 16.28
N CYS A 178 2.58 -7.33 16.12
CA CYS A 178 2.41 -5.96 16.63
C CYS A 178 3.61 -5.06 16.28
N GLN A 179 3.95 -5.07 15.00
CA GLN A 179 5.23 -4.56 14.53
C GLN A 179 5.36 -3.04 14.78
N SER A 180 6.44 -2.63 15.42
CA SER A 180 6.84 -1.22 15.50
C SER A 180 7.04 -0.62 14.10
N PHE A 181 6.67 0.63 13.86
CA PHE A 181 6.59 1.31 12.53
C PHE A 181 5.29 1.09 11.73
N GLN A 182 4.47 0.10 12.09
CA GLN A 182 3.21 -0.20 11.38
C GLN A 182 2.31 1.02 11.20
N VAL A 183 2.07 1.80 12.25
CA VAL A 183 1.13 2.93 12.22
C VAL A 183 1.57 4.00 11.22
N LEU A 184 2.85 4.35 11.24
CA LEU A 184 3.41 5.36 10.35
C LEU A 184 3.41 4.86 8.89
N ALA A 185 3.78 3.60 8.67
CA ALA A 185 3.74 2.97 7.35
C ALA A 185 2.31 2.95 6.78
N ILE A 186 1.29 2.64 7.60
CA ILE A 186 -0.11 2.67 7.15
C ILE A 186 -0.56 4.10 6.86
N LEU A 187 -0.25 5.08 7.72
CA LEU A 187 -0.61 6.49 7.48
C LEU A 187 -0.05 7.00 6.15
N LEU A 188 1.24 6.79 5.91
CA LEU A 188 1.88 7.21 4.66
C LEU A 188 1.29 6.48 3.45
N SER A 189 1.07 5.16 3.55
CA SER A 189 0.53 4.35 2.46
C SER A 189 -0.91 4.72 2.10
N THR A 190 -1.76 4.91 3.11
CA THR A 190 -3.18 5.25 2.93
C THR A 190 -3.37 6.67 2.40
N LEU A 191 -2.56 7.62 2.83
CA LEU A 191 -2.53 8.97 2.26
C LEU A 191 -2.26 8.92 0.76
N LEU A 192 -1.26 8.15 0.35
CA LEU A 192 -0.91 8.03 -1.07
C LEU A 192 -1.90 7.23 -1.86
N TYR A 193 -2.49 6.18 -1.30
CA TYR A 193 -3.57 5.48 -1.98
C TYR A 193 -4.78 6.40 -2.18
N SER A 194 -5.15 7.21 -1.20
CA SER A 194 -6.20 8.22 -1.42
C SER A 194 -5.85 9.17 -2.58
N VAL A 195 -4.64 9.72 -2.59
CA VAL A 195 -4.21 10.67 -3.63
C VAL A 195 -4.08 10.03 -5.01
N VAL A 196 -3.40 8.88 -5.12
CA VAL A 196 -3.14 8.19 -6.39
C VAL A 196 -4.42 7.62 -6.99
N TYR A 197 -5.27 6.98 -6.20
CA TYR A 197 -6.53 6.43 -6.71
C TYR A 197 -7.58 7.53 -6.97
N GLY A 198 -7.58 8.61 -6.18
CA GLY A 198 -8.37 9.81 -6.48
C GLY A 198 -7.96 10.45 -7.81
N TYR A 199 -6.66 10.62 -8.05
CA TYR A 199 -6.15 11.09 -9.34
C TYR A 199 -6.52 10.14 -10.49
N ARG A 200 -6.47 8.82 -10.29
CA ARG A 200 -6.89 7.87 -11.33
C ARG A 200 -8.36 8.01 -11.68
N PHE A 201 -9.24 8.10 -10.68
CA PHE A 201 -10.66 8.35 -10.90
C PHE A 201 -10.89 9.65 -11.69
N TRP A 202 -10.20 10.73 -11.31
CA TRP A 202 -10.20 12.00 -12.05
C TRP A 202 -9.86 11.81 -13.53
N THR A 203 -8.80 11.03 -13.83
CA THR A 203 -8.39 10.77 -15.22
C THR A 203 -9.25 9.78 -16.01
N GLU A 204 -10.10 8.98 -15.35
CA GLU A 204 -11.04 8.06 -16.00
C GLU A 204 -12.37 8.76 -16.32
N ILE A 205 -12.75 9.82 -15.60
CA ILE A 205 -13.90 10.69 -15.91
C ILE A 205 -13.65 11.57 -17.16
N GLY A 206 -12.40 11.65 -17.63
CA GLY A 206 -12.03 12.44 -18.81
C GLY A 206 -11.56 13.86 -18.49
N LEU A 207 -11.32 14.16 -17.20
CA LEU A 207 -10.71 15.42 -16.78
C LEU A 207 -9.22 15.49 -17.17
N PRO A 208 -8.66 16.70 -17.36
CA PRO A 208 -7.31 16.88 -17.88
C PRO A 208 -6.27 16.19 -17.00
N THR A 209 -5.36 15.46 -17.65
CA THR A 209 -4.21 14.81 -17.01
C THR A 209 -3.11 15.82 -16.75
N ALA A 210 -2.55 15.84 -15.55
CA ALA A 210 -1.32 16.58 -15.26
C ALA A 210 -0.19 16.25 -16.27
N CYS A 211 0.58 17.26 -16.68
CA CYS A 211 1.65 17.15 -17.68
C CYS A 211 2.86 16.30 -17.19
N PHE A 212 2.99 16.10 -15.88
CA PHE A 212 4.06 15.33 -15.26
C PHE A 212 3.58 13.98 -14.70
N SER A 213 4.50 13.04 -14.47
CA SER A 213 4.19 11.71 -13.91
C SER A 213 3.89 11.79 -12.40
N PHE A 214 2.76 12.43 -12.06
CA PHE A 214 2.32 12.67 -10.68
C PHE A 214 2.34 11.42 -9.81
N VAL A 215 1.77 10.31 -10.30
CA VAL A 215 1.72 9.04 -9.56
C VAL A 215 3.11 8.51 -9.21
N VAL A 216 4.06 8.56 -10.16
CA VAL A 216 5.44 8.09 -9.96
C VAL A 216 6.17 8.98 -8.97
N ASN A 217 6.02 10.31 -9.07
CA ASN A 217 6.64 11.25 -8.13
C ASN A 217 6.13 11.03 -6.70
N CYS A 218 4.81 10.85 -6.53
CA CYS A 218 4.21 10.51 -5.24
C CYS A 218 4.75 9.18 -4.69
N GLN A 219 4.91 8.15 -5.53
CA GLN A 219 5.50 6.88 -5.13
C GLN A 219 6.97 7.02 -4.70
N VAL A 220 7.77 7.83 -5.40
CA VAL A 220 9.17 8.08 -5.03
C VAL A 220 9.25 8.81 -3.68
N VAL A 221 8.41 9.83 -3.47
CA VAL A 221 8.35 10.56 -2.19
C VAL A 221 7.97 9.62 -1.04
N LEU A 222 6.99 8.73 -1.24
CA LEU A 222 6.62 7.72 -0.25
C LEU A 222 7.80 6.84 0.14
N LEU A 223 8.49 6.37 -0.89
CA LEU A 223 9.53 5.38 -0.77
C LEU A 223 10.73 5.99 -0.03
N GLY A 224 11.07 7.24 -0.36
CA GLY A 224 12.05 8.02 0.38
C GLY A 224 11.65 8.25 1.83
N CYS A 225 10.40 8.65 2.08
CA CYS A 225 9.89 8.88 3.44
C CYS A 225 9.92 7.60 4.30
N ASN A 226 9.42 6.48 3.76
CA ASN A 226 9.47 5.18 4.44
C ASN A 226 10.92 4.74 4.74
N LEU A 227 11.85 4.95 3.81
CA LEU A 227 13.25 4.61 3.99
C LEU A 227 13.87 5.40 5.16
N VAL A 228 13.67 6.71 5.18
CA VAL A 228 14.14 7.59 6.28
C VAL A 228 13.54 7.16 7.61
N CYS A 229 12.25 6.84 7.64
CA CYS A 229 11.61 6.38 8.87
C CYS A 229 12.12 5.00 9.33
N HIS A 230 12.42 4.07 8.42
CA HIS A 230 13.05 2.80 8.75
C HIS A 230 14.42 3.00 9.44
N PHE A 231 15.24 3.94 8.96
CA PHE A 231 16.49 4.32 9.64
C PHE A 231 16.24 4.91 11.04
N GLY A 232 15.19 5.72 11.19
CA GLY A 232 14.79 6.27 12.50
C GLY A 232 14.44 5.19 13.52
N VAL A 233 13.75 4.12 13.10
CA VAL A 233 13.39 2.98 13.97
C VAL A 233 14.64 2.21 14.42
N LEU A 234 15.57 1.94 13.50
CA LEU A 234 16.85 1.31 13.82
C LEU A 234 17.62 2.11 14.86
N PHE A 235 17.76 3.42 14.63
CA PHE A 235 18.46 4.30 15.54
C PHE A 235 17.83 4.29 16.95
N LEU A 236 16.50 4.40 17.02
CA LEU A 236 15.76 4.34 18.29
C LEU A 236 15.91 3.00 19.00
N HIS A 237 15.93 1.89 18.26
CA HIS A 237 16.11 0.55 18.81
C HIS A 237 17.46 0.40 19.52
N PHE A 238 18.55 0.82 18.87
CA PHE A 238 19.90 0.74 19.43
C PHE A 238 20.12 1.68 20.62
N VAL A 239 19.50 2.87 20.60
CA VAL A 239 19.68 3.87 21.66
C VAL A 239 18.83 3.59 22.90
N LYS A 240 17.64 2.96 22.76
CA LYS A 240 16.63 2.90 23.84
C LYS A 240 16.26 1.49 24.34
N GLY A 241 16.90 0.44 23.83
CA GLY A 241 16.83 -0.89 24.44
C GLY A 241 15.64 -1.76 24.05
N GLY A 242 15.25 -1.76 22.77
CA GLY A 242 14.23 -2.70 22.27
C GLY A 242 12.90 -2.06 21.87
N CYS A 243 12.35 -2.49 20.72
CA CYS A 243 10.98 -2.16 20.29
C CYS A 243 10.24 -3.47 19.99
N ASN A 244 8.91 -3.48 20.18
CA ASN A 244 8.12 -4.67 19.92
C ASN A 244 8.17 -5.09 18.43
N GLY A 245 8.22 -6.40 18.18
CA GLY A 245 8.20 -6.95 16.82
C GLY A 245 9.47 -6.69 16.00
N MET A 246 10.64 -6.53 16.62
CA MET A 246 11.91 -6.23 15.92
C MET A 246 12.30 -7.29 14.88
N GLY A 247 12.08 -8.57 15.16
CA GLY A 247 12.34 -9.65 14.20
C GLY A 247 11.46 -9.55 12.94
N ALA A 248 10.15 -9.32 13.14
CA ALA A 248 9.21 -9.08 12.04
C ALA A 248 9.53 -7.80 11.26
N TRP A 249 9.95 -6.74 11.97
CA TRP A 249 10.42 -5.50 11.36
C TRP A 249 11.65 -5.72 10.47
N GLY A 250 12.62 -6.53 10.92
CA GLY A 250 13.81 -6.86 10.13
C GLY A 250 13.44 -7.59 8.84
N PHE A 251 12.60 -8.63 8.94
CA PHE A 251 12.07 -9.34 7.78
C PHE A 251 11.29 -8.41 6.84
N ASN A 252 10.47 -7.51 7.40
CA ASN A 252 9.70 -6.57 6.62
C ASN A 252 10.56 -5.52 5.90
N SER A 253 11.65 -5.10 6.53
CA SER A 253 12.65 -4.21 5.93
C SER A 253 13.34 -4.86 4.74
N VAL A 254 13.70 -6.14 4.83
CA VAL A 254 14.33 -6.89 3.73
C VAL A 254 13.40 -6.95 2.52
N LEU A 255 12.15 -7.35 2.72
CA LEU A 255 11.17 -7.42 1.63
C LEU A 255 10.84 -6.04 1.04
N ASN A 256 10.76 -4.98 1.86
CA ASN A 256 10.64 -3.61 1.36
C ASN A 256 11.86 -3.19 0.53
N ALA A 257 13.07 -3.58 0.94
CA ALA A 257 14.30 -3.33 0.17
C ALA A 257 14.30 -4.08 -1.17
N VAL A 258 13.79 -5.32 -1.21
CA VAL A 258 13.59 -6.06 -2.47
C VAL A 258 12.61 -5.33 -3.39
N ILE A 259 11.47 -4.86 -2.87
CA ILE A 259 10.49 -4.09 -3.67
C ILE A 259 11.13 -2.80 -4.20
N LEU A 260 11.87 -2.08 -3.35
CA LEU A 260 12.61 -0.87 -3.73
C LEU A 260 13.61 -1.15 -4.85
N CYS A 261 14.41 -2.22 -4.72
CA CYS A 261 15.40 -2.60 -5.71
C CYS A 261 14.75 -2.89 -7.08
N LEU A 262 13.67 -3.67 -7.07
CA LEU A 262 12.92 -3.99 -8.28
C LEU A 262 12.27 -2.74 -8.91
N PHE A 263 11.74 -1.83 -8.10
CA PHE A 263 11.20 -0.56 -8.57
C PHE A 263 12.27 0.33 -9.20
N LEU A 264 13.45 0.44 -8.57
CA LEU A 264 14.58 1.20 -9.09
C LEU A 264 15.10 0.61 -10.39
N ASP A 265 15.24 -0.71 -10.49
CA ASP A 265 15.65 -1.38 -11.74
C ASP A 265 14.71 -1.04 -12.90
N PHE A 266 13.40 -1.09 -12.67
CA PHE A 266 12.41 -0.67 -13.66
C PHE A 266 12.50 0.82 -14.00
N TYR A 267 12.64 1.68 -12.99
CA TYR A 267 12.76 3.13 -13.15
C TYR A 267 14.01 3.52 -13.95
N PHE A 268 15.17 2.96 -13.62
CA PHE A 268 16.43 3.21 -14.34
C PHE A 268 16.37 2.68 -15.77
N LYS A 269 15.87 1.44 -15.99
CA LYS A 269 15.68 0.89 -17.34
C LYS A 269 14.81 1.79 -18.21
N LYS A 270 13.82 2.47 -17.62
CA LYS A 270 12.96 3.43 -18.32
C LYS A 270 13.67 4.76 -18.60
N HIS A 271 14.35 5.34 -17.62
CA HIS A 271 15.05 6.63 -17.78
C HIS A 271 16.24 6.53 -18.75
N LEU A 272 17.01 5.44 -18.69
CA LEU A 272 18.12 5.18 -19.61
C LEU A 272 17.64 5.00 -21.06
N LYS A 273 16.47 4.37 -21.26
CA LYS A 273 15.84 4.28 -22.59
C LYS A 273 15.34 5.63 -23.10
N LYS A 274 14.87 6.52 -22.22
CA LYS A 274 14.46 7.88 -22.59
C LYS A 274 15.67 8.75 -22.99
N GLY A 275 16.81 8.58 -22.30
CA GLY A 275 18.09 9.23 -22.64
C GLY A 275 18.67 8.78 -23.98
N LYS A 276 18.64 7.48 -24.29
CA LYS A 276 19.14 6.95 -25.59
C LYS A 276 18.31 7.41 -26.81
N VAL A 277 17.01 7.67 -26.63
CA VAL A 277 16.15 8.18 -27.72
C VAL A 277 16.35 9.68 -27.97
N GLY A 278 16.79 10.45 -26.98
CA GLY A 278 17.14 11.87 -27.15
C GLY A 278 18.45 12.11 -27.90
N ASN A 279 19.35 11.10 -27.95
CA ASN A 279 20.65 11.21 -28.64
C ASN A 279 20.65 10.65 -30.07
N ASN A 280 19.57 9.94 -30.46
CA ASN A 280 19.43 9.32 -31.80
C ASN A 280 18.37 10.01 -32.69
N SER A 281 17.83 11.17 -32.29
CA SER A 281 16.93 12.00 -33.13
C SER A 281 17.66 12.74 -34.26
N GLY A 282 18.71 12.12 -34.81
CA GLY A 282 19.46 12.54 -35.96
C GLY A 282 19.64 11.44 -37.01
N GLN A 283 18.78 10.41 -37.07
CA GLN A 283 18.59 9.62 -38.30
C GLN A 283 17.43 8.60 -38.23
N ALA A 284 16.66 8.61 -39.33
CA ALA A 284 15.85 7.52 -39.90
C ALA A 284 14.48 7.15 -39.29
N VAL A 285 13.50 7.34 -40.18
CA VAL A 285 12.09 6.90 -40.23
C VAL A 285 11.91 5.41 -39.90
N GLY A 286 10.82 5.07 -39.19
CA GLY A 286 10.37 3.69 -39.07
C GLY A 286 9.13 3.51 -38.19
N SER A 287 7.98 3.32 -38.84
CA SER A 287 6.60 3.14 -38.32
C SER A 287 6.41 2.16 -37.12
N SER A 288 7.43 1.40 -36.72
CA SER A 288 7.41 0.50 -35.56
C SER A 288 7.55 1.22 -34.20
N SER A 289 8.21 2.39 -34.16
CA SER A 289 8.47 3.15 -32.93
C SER A 289 7.20 3.79 -32.33
N ALA A 290 6.25 4.19 -33.17
CA ALA A 290 4.98 4.77 -32.73
C ALA A 290 4.08 3.76 -31.99
N ARG A 291 4.11 2.48 -32.40
CA ARG A 291 3.31 1.41 -31.77
C ARG A 291 3.89 1.00 -30.41
N TYR A 292 5.21 1.07 -30.21
CA TYR A 292 5.85 0.85 -28.90
C TYR A 292 5.67 2.05 -27.96
N ARG A 293 5.75 3.28 -28.49
CA ARG A 293 5.47 4.53 -27.75
C ARG A 293 4.02 4.58 -27.22
N ARG A 294 3.04 4.09 -28.00
CA ARG A 294 1.65 3.97 -27.53
C ARG A 294 1.49 2.88 -26.45
N ARG A 295 2.33 1.83 -26.47
CA ARG A 295 2.35 0.74 -25.49
C ARG A 295 2.95 1.18 -24.14
N SER A 296 4.00 1.99 -24.14
CA SER A 296 4.67 2.50 -22.92
C SER A 296 3.94 3.69 -22.27
N VAL A 297 3.32 4.58 -23.05
CA VAL A 297 2.42 5.63 -22.51
C VAL A 297 1.20 5.02 -21.83
N SER A 298 0.71 3.89 -22.38
CA SER A 298 -0.36 3.16 -21.73
C SER A 298 0.09 2.58 -20.37
N GLU A 299 1.30 2.04 -20.25
CA GLU A 299 1.84 1.49 -18.98
C GLU A 299 1.95 2.55 -17.88
N LEU A 300 2.32 3.77 -18.27
CA LEU A 300 2.40 4.95 -17.39
C LEU A 300 1.06 5.40 -16.78
N LYS A 301 -0.07 5.13 -17.45
CA LYS A 301 -1.40 5.41 -16.88
C LYS A 301 -1.86 4.30 -15.91
N SER A 302 -1.13 3.18 -15.81
CA SER A 302 -1.50 1.98 -15.04
C SER A 302 -0.56 1.59 -13.90
N GLU A 303 0.53 2.30 -13.64
CA GLU A 303 1.39 2.03 -12.47
C GLU A 303 1.23 3.11 -11.39
#